data_AF-A0A4S2LAT6-F1
#
_entry.id   AF-A0A4S2LAT6-F1
#
_cell.length_a   1.000
_cell.length_b   1.000
_cell.length_c   1.000
_cell.angle_alpha   90.00
_cell.angle_beta   90.00
_cell.angle_gamma   90.00
#
_symmetry.space_group_name_H-M   'P 1'
#
loop_
_entity.id
_entity.type
_entity.pdbx_description
1 polymer ?
#
loop_
_entity_poly.entity_id
_entity_poly.type
_entity_poly.pdbx_seq_one_letter_code
_entity_poly.pdbx_strand_id
1 'polypeptide(L)'
;MPYLFFLFSRSIEGEKLGFFVYQRLVSPQPSEDNNHFCSHLKSLNPGVWSDGTFTDCSVGAVTGEILRYTVSLDEDKLKSEYQDLDVELLSWYVSKLLSGTENGCETTAEFTDRDFTSDARELQITGVYTTDFCDSVTDKELKGFSVKGCKEEKVHEQKVDGTTLATYIVTITNFASNEKAYELLEEMQEDSTFCKYNGHSLGYTA
;
A
#
# COMPACT_ATOMS: atom_id res chain seq x y z
N MET A 1 22.17 1.02 -15.99
CA MET A 1 21.63 -0.28 -15.57
C MET A 1 21.67 -0.35 -14.04
N PRO A 2 20.56 -0.10 -13.33
CA PRO A 2 20.46 -0.38 -11.91
C PRO A 2 19.29 -1.33 -11.65
N TYR A 3 19.55 -2.63 -11.66
CA TYR A 3 18.57 -3.66 -11.27
C TYR A 3 19.17 -4.66 -10.25
N LEU A 4 20.24 -4.25 -9.54
CA LEU A 4 21.10 -5.21 -8.85
C LEU A 4 21.20 -5.09 -7.32
N PHE A 5 20.31 -4.34 -6.65
CA PHE A 5 20.38 -4.18 -5.19
C PHE A 5 19.18 -4.69 -4.38
N PHE A 6 18.10 -5.18 -5.00
CA PHE A 6 17.03 -5.86 -4.24
C PHE A 6 17.40 -7.29 -3.79
N LEU A 7 18.59 -7.80 -4.14
CA LEU A 7 19.04 -9.14 -3.77
C LEU A 7 19.81 -9.21 -2.44
N PHE A 8 19.96 -8.11 -1.71
CA PHE A 8 20.63 -8.10 -0.40
C PHE A 8 19.70 -7.62 0.72
N SER A 9 18.67 -8.41 1.02
CA SER A 9 18.15 -8.47 2.41
C SER A 9 17.65 -9.86 2.80
N ARG A 10 17.21 -10.70 1.85
CA ARG A 10 16.79 -12.09 2.12
C ARG A 10 17.96 -12.97 2.58
N SER A 11 18.29 -12.93 3.87
CA SER A 11 19.25 -13.84 4.49
C SER A 11 18.99 -14.02 6.00
N ILE A 12 18.59 -15.26 6.31
CA ILE A 12 18.55 -15.97 7.61
C ILE A 12 17.14 -16.01 8.27
N GLU A 13 16.55 -17.21 8.28
CA GLU A 13 15.47 -17.75 9.13
C GLU A 13 14.55 -16.73 9.85
N GLY A 14 13.28 -16.67 9.44
CA GLY A 14 12.20 -16.00 10.19
C GLY A 14 12.19 -14.47 10.07
N GLU A 15 12.57 -13.94 8.90
CA GLU A 15 12.62 -12.50 8.66
C GLU A 15 11.18 -11.94 8.56
N LYS A 16 10.75 -11.21 9.60
CA LYS A 16 9.50 -10.46 9.55
C LYS A 16 9.69 -9.23 8.67
N LEU A 17 8.83 -9.07 7.68
CA LEU A 17 8.84 -7.91 6.79
C LEU A 17 8.06 -6.75 7.42
N GLY A 18 8.67 -5.58 7.52
CA GLY A 18 8.04 -4.37 8.04
C GLY A 18 7.26 -3.61 6.96
N PHE A 19 6.05 -3.17 7.29
CA PHE A 19 5.25 -2.31 6.42
C PHE A 19 4.76 -1.05 7.15
N PHE A 20 4.84 0.09 6.47
CA PHE A 20 4.00 1.25 6.76
C PHE A 20 2.62 1.04 6.15
N VAL A 21 1.58 1.28 6.96
CA VAL A 21 0.18 1.13 6.53
C VAL A 21 -0.54 2.44 6.76
N TYR A 22 -1.32 2.89 5.79
CA TYR A 22 -2.03 4.17 5.85
C TYR A 22 -3.54 3.92 5.82
N GLN A 23 -4.29 4.59 6.69
CA GLN A 23 -5.75 4.49 6.79
C GLN A 23 -6.34 5.84 7.22
N ARG A 24 -7.51 6.22 6.71
CA ARG A 24 -8.25 7.38 7.21
C ARG A 24 -8.78 7.11 8.63
N LEU A 25 -8.71 8.11 9.50
CA LEU A 25 -9.31 8.07 10.82
C LEU A 25 -10.83 7.97 10.71
N VAL A 26 -11.43 6.95 11.33
CA VAL A 26 -12.88 6.82 11.44
C VAL A 26 -13.40 7.79 12.50
N SER A 27 -14.36 8.63 12.13
CA SER A 27 -15.04 9.57 13.03
C SER A 27 -16.29 8.92 13.66
N PRO A 28 -16.59 9.13 14.95
CA PRO A 28 -15.87 9.99 15.91
C PRO A 28 -14.54 9.37 16.33
N GLN A 29 -13.52 10.23 16.48
CA GLN A 29 -12.19 9.82 16.93
C GLN A 29 -12.32 9.00 18.21
N PRO A 30 -12.00 7.70 18.17
CA PRO A 30 -11.85 6.97 19.40
C PRO A 30 -10.70 7.60 20.21
N SER A 31 -10.72 7.42 21.53
CA SER A 31 -9.66 7.86 22.43
C SER A 31 -8.27 7.70 21.78
N GLU A 32 -7.37 8.68 21.95
CA GLU A 32 -5.97 8.69 21.45
C GLU A 32 -5.09 7.56 22.03
N ASP A 33 -5.67 6.45 22.46
CA ASP A 33 -4.96 5.25 22.88
C ASP A 33 -4.56 4.44 21.64
N ASN A 34 -3.26 4.24 21.46
CA ASN A 34 -2.67 3.39 20.43
C ASN A 34 -3.31 2.00 20.34
N ASN A 35 -3.77 1.46 21.48
CA ASN A 35 -4.46 0.18 21.52
C ASN A 35 -5.75 0.20 20.70
N HIS A 36 -6.46 1.33 20.65
CA HIS A 36 -7.71 1.42 19.91
C HIS A 36 -7.48 1.35 18.40
N PHE A 37 -6.54 2.12 17.86
CA PHE A 37 -6.30 2.15 16.41
C PHE A 37 -5.81 0.80 15.89
N CYS A 38 -4.85 0.17 16.57
CA CYS A 38 -4.42 -1.17 16.20
C CYS A 38 -5.53 -2.21 16.38
N SER A 39 -6.43 -2.06 17.35
CA SER A 39 -7.60 -2.94 17.47
C SER A 39 -8.55 -2.79 16.30
N HIS A 40 -8.73 -1.57 15.78
CA HIS A 40 -9.55 -1.33 14.60
C HIS A 40 -8.92 -1.96 13.35
N LEU A 41 -7.64 -1.72 13.06
CA LEU A 41 -6.94 -2.37 11.94
C LEU A 41 -7.04 -3.91 12.03
N LYS A 42 -6.87 -4.47 13.23
CA LYS A 42 -7.02 -5.91 13.48
C LYS A 42 -8.43 -6.42 13.22
N SER A 43 -9.45 -5.61 13.48
CA SER A 43 -10.85 -5.99 13.28
C SER A 43 -11.26 -6.10 11.81
N LEU A 44 -10.52 -5.48 10.89
CA LEU A 44 -10.80 -5.56 9.45
C LEU A 44 -10.58 -6.98 8.91
N ASN A 45 -9.55 -7.67 9.39
CA ASN A 45 -9.32 -9.06 9.03
C ASN A 45 -8.72 -9.85 10.21
N PRO A 46 -9.54 -10.26 11.20
CA PRO A 46 -9.02 -10.88 12.42
C PRO A 46 -8.30 -12.21 12.18
N GLY A 47 -8.61 -12.90 11.08
CA GLY A 47 -8.00 -14.18 10.72
C GLY A 47 -6.49 -14.10 10.59
N VAL A 48 -6.00 -13.15 9.79
CA VAL A 48 -4.56 -12.97 9.49
C VAL A 48 -3.74 -12.49 10.70
N TRP A 49 -4.40 -11.96 11.74
CA TRP A 49 -3.75 -11.63 13.01
C TRP A 49 -3.74 -12.82 13.97
N SER A 50 -4.82 -13.61 13.97
CA SER A 50 -4.98 -14.76 14.86
C SER A 50 -4.09 -15.94 14.47
N ASP A 51 -3.80 -16.12 13.18
CA ASP A 51 -2.92 -17.20 12.67
C ASP A 51 -1.42 -16.83 12.68
N GLY A 52 -1.12 -15.58 13.03
CA GLY A 52 0.23 -15.04 13.11
C GLY A 52 0.80 -14.56 11.78
N THR A 53 0.00 -14.42 10.72
CA THR A 53 0.47 -13.82 9.45
C THR A 53 0.94 -12.40 9.67
N PHE A 54 0.17 -11.59 10.40
CA PHE A 54 0.63 -10.30 10.91
C PHE A 54 0.91 -10.40 12.40
N THR A 55 2.11 -9.96 12.77
CA THR A 55 2.56 -9.89 14.16
C THR A 55 3.06 -8.48 14.39
N ASP A 56 2.65 -7.88 15.50
CA ASP A 56 2.96 -6.48 15.85
C ASP A 56 2.16 -5.44 15.04
N CYS A 57 1.65 -4.45 15.76
CA CYS A 57 1.03 -3.24 15.22
C CYS A 57 1.37 -2.10 16.16
N SER A 58 1.91 -1.02 15.62
CA SER A 58 2.15 0.22 16.36
C SER A 58 1.64 1.41 15.56
N VAL A 59 1.21 2.43 16.27
CA VAL A 59 0.76 3.68 15.67
C VAL A 59 1.97 4.59 15.52
N GLY A 60 2.17 5.09 14.30
CA GLY A 60 3.21 6.05 13.95
C GLY A 60 2.68 7.48 13.97
N ALA A 61 2.77 8.16 12.83
CA ALA A 61 2.36 9.54 12.68
C ALA A 61 0.87 9.66 12.31
N VAL A 62 0.26 10.78 12.69
CA VAL A 62 -1.03 11.24 12.18
C VAL A 62 -0.80 12.49 11.36
N THR A 63 -1.24 12.48 10.10
CA THR A 63 -1.11 13.62 9.18
C THR A 63 -2.49 14.00 8.67
N GLY A 64 -3.05 15.07 9.22
CA GLY A 64 -4.44 15.45 8.95
C GLY A 64 -5.39 14.38 9.45
N GLU A 65 -6.12 13.75 8.53
CA GLU A 65 -7.07 12.66 8.81
C GLU A 65 -6.49 11.27 8.52
N ILE A 66 -5.22 11.18 8.12
CA ILE A 66 -4.58 9.92 7.73
C ILE A 66 -3.66 9.45 8.86
N LEU A 67 -3.86 8.20 9.27
CA LEU A 67 -3.10 7.50 10.29
C LEU A 67 -2.09 6.57 9.63
N ARG A 68 -0.84 6.62 10.11
CA ARG A 68 0.21 5.67 9.72
C ARG A 68 0.42 4.63 10.82
N TYR A 69 0.38 3.36 10.47
CA TYR A 69 0.80 2.24 11.31
C TYR A 69 2.14 1.69 10.87
N THR A 70 2.81 0.97 11.77
CA THR A 70 3.85 0.01 11.42
C THR A 70 3.36 -1.38 11.80
N VAL A 71 3.41 -2.31 10.85
CA VAL A 71 3.02 -3.71 11.05
C VAL A 71 4.13 -4.63 10.58
N SER A 72 4.20 -5.84 11.13
CA SER A 72 5.13 -6.86 10.64
C SER A 72 4.38 -8.04 10.04
N LEU A 73 4.85 -8.50 8.88
CA LEU A 73 4.37 -9.66 8.17
C LEU A 73 5.34 -10.82 8.38
N ASP A 74 4.83 -11.98 8.80
CA ASP A 74 5.56 -13.24 8.81
C ASP A 74 5.37 -13.93 7.44
N GLU A 75 6.39 -13.87 6.58
CA GLU A 75 6.32 -14.40 5.21
C GLU A 75 6.15 -15.94 5.19
N ASP A 76 6.64 -16.64 6.22
CA ASP A 76 6.50 -18.09 6.34
C ASP A 76 5.05 -18.53 6.58
N LYS A 77 4.17 -17.59 7.00
CA LYS A 77 2.73 -17.81 7.17
C LYS A 77 1.93 -17.60 5.90
N LEU A 78 2.50 -16.93 4.90
CA LEU A 78 1.87 -16.81 3.61
C LEU A 78 1.78 -18.17 2.92
N LYS A 79 0.79 -18.32 2.04
CA LYS A 79 0.76 -19.47 1.13
C LYS A 79 2.00 -19.45 0.26
N SER A 80 2.52 -20.61 -0.12
CA SER A 80 3.76 -20.73 -0.91
C SER A 80 3.70 -19.98 -2.25
N GLU A 81 2.51 -19.82 -2.83
CA GLU A 81 2.29 -19.02 -4.06
C GLU A 81 2.52 -17.52 -3.87
N TYR A 82 2.61 -17.03 -2.62
CA TYR A 82 2.79 -15.61 -2.27
C TYR A 82 4.15 -15.27 -1.67
N GLN A 83 5.00 -16.28 -1.40
CA GLN A 83 6.32 -16.10 -0.78
C GLN A 83 7.40 -15.57 -1.75
N ASP A 84 7.14 -15.58 -3.05
CA ASP A 84 8.10 -15.09 -4.06
C ASP A 84 7.47 -14.04 -4.99
N LEU A 85 6.53 -13.27 -4.46
CA LEU A 85 5.95 -12.15 -5.18
C LEU A 85 6.96 -11.01 -5.32
N ASP A 86 6.95 -10.37 -6.49
CA ASP A 86 7.59 -9.08 -6.69
C ASP A 86 7.10 -8.08 -5.61
N VAL A 87 7.98 -7.16 -5.20
CA VAL A 87 7.73 -6.21 -4.09
C VAL A 87 6.42 -5.43 -4.30
N GLU A 88 6.15 -4.97 -5.52
CA GLU A 88 4.90 -4.31 -5.92
C GLU A 88 3.66 -5.15 -5.61
N LEU A 89 3.72 -6.43 -5.97
CA LEU A 89 2.63 -7.37 -5.84
C LEU A 89 2.42 -7.76 -4.38
N LEU A 90 3.51 -7.93 -3.62
CA LEU A 90 3.46 -8.22 -2.19
C LEU A 90 2.88 -7.05 -1.40
N SER A 91 3.29 -5.80 -1.69
CA SER A 91 2.68 -4.62 -1.05
C SER A 91 1.18 -4.50 -1.34
N TRP A 92 0.76 -4.75 -2.59
CA TRP A 92 -0.66 -4.79 -2.94
C TRP A 92 -1.41 -5.90 -2.19
N TYR A 93 -0.82 -7.09 -2.11
CA TYR A 93 -1.41 -8.23 -1.42
C TYR A 93 -1.53 -7.99 0.08
N VAL A 94 -0.54 -7.35 0.71
CA VAL A 94 -0.57 -6.96 2.12
C VAL A 94 -1.69 -5.97 2.40
N SER A 95 -1.83 -4.91 1.60
CA SER A 95 -2.96 -3.97 1.71
C SER A 95 -4.31 -4.71 1.61
N LYS A 96 -4.45 -5.62 0.65
CA LYS A 96 -5.64 -6.47 0.51
C LYS A 96 -5.90 -7.33 1.76
N LEU A 97 -4.88 -7.98 2.31
CA LEU A 97 -5.03 -8.80 3.51
C LEU A 97 -5.43 -7.96 4.72
N LEU A 98 -4.84 -6.78 4.91
CA LEU A 98 -5.12 -5.91 6.04
C LEU A 98 -6.52 -5.30 5.96
N SER A 99 -6.98 -4.89 4.78
CA SER A 99 -8.35 -4.39 4.59
C SER A 99 -9.42 -5.47 4.70
N GLY A 100 -9.09 -6.73 4.42
CA GLY A 100 -10.05 -7.84 4.45
C GLY A 100 -10.95 -7.89 3.20
N THR A 101 -11.77 -8.93 3.09
CA THR A 101 -12.55 -9.21 1.87
C THR A 101 -13.88 -8.46 1.78
N GLU A 102 -14.36 -7.89 2.88
CA GLU A 102 -15.71 -7.28 2.97
C GLU A 102 -15.68 -5.78 3.34
N ASN A 103 -14.54 -5.23 3.75
CA ASN A 103 -14.46 -3.85 4.23
C ASN A 103 -13.97 -2.85 3.16
N GLY A 104 -13.93 -3.24 1.89
CA GLY A 104 -13.41 -2.37 0.83
C GLY A 104 -11.93 -2.03 1.03
N CYS A 105 -11.54 -0.79 0.77
CA CYS A 105 -10.13 -0.37 0.66
C CYS A 105 -9.71 0.68 1.64
N GLU A 106 -9.76 0.26 2.89
CA GLU A 106 -9.38 1.13 3.97
C GLU A 106 -7.88 1.37 4.05
N THR A 107 -7.03 0.48 3.52
CA THR A 107 -5.59 0.54 3.75
C THR A 107 -4.74 0.55 2.49
N THR A 108 -3.63 1.29 2.52
CA THR A 108 -2.50 1.10 1.60
C THR A 108 -1.26 0.72 2.39
N ALA A 109 -0.36 -0.03 1.78
CA ALA A 109 0.82 -0.58 2.43
C ALA A 109 2.08 -0.38 1.59
N GLU A 110 3.18 -0.05 2.25
CA GLU A 110 4.52 0.06 1.67
C GLU A 110 5.54 -0.56 2.62
N PHE A 111 6.60 -1.17 2.08
CA PHE A 111 7.74 -1.64 2.87
C PHE A 111 8.39 -0.49 3.65
N THR A 112 8.85 -0.77 4.87
CA THR A 112 9.58 0.22 5.68
C THR A 112 10.97 0.54 5.11
N ASP A 113 11.57 -0.41 4.39
CA ASP A 113 12.97 -0.36 3.94
C ASP A 113 13.09 -0.22 2.41
N ARG A 114 12.50 0.83 1.82
CA ARG A 114 12.68 1.15 0.40
C ARG A 114 13.78 2.18 0.16
N ASP A 115 14.64 1.90 -0.83
CA ASP A 115 15.52 2.90 -1.44
C ASP A 115 14.69 3.78 -2.39
N PHE A 116 14.39 5.01 -1.96
CA PHE A 116 13.56 5.96 -2.71
C PHE A 116 14.31 6.58 -3.89
N THR A 117 13.62 6.73 -5.03
CA THR A 117 14.16 7.37 -6.23
C THR A 117 13.95 8.89 -6.22
N SER A 118 14.78 9.62 -6.95
CA SER A 118 14.98 11.07 -6.82
C SER A 118 13.83 11.98 -7.30
N ASP A 119 12.75 11.46 -7.89
CA ASP A 119 11.65 12.33 -8.31
C ASP A 119 10.64 12.50 -7.18
N ALA A 120 10.72 13.66 -6.55
CA ALA A 120 9.92 14.02 -5.40
C ALA A 120 8.43 14.22 -5.72
N ARG A 121 7.97 13.95 -6.95
CA ARG A 121 6.56 14.17 -7.40
C ARG A 121 5.91 12.94 -8.02
N GLU A 122 6.54 11.78 -7.94
CA GLU A 122 6.00 10.55 -8.51
C GLU A 122 5.39 9.65 -7.42
N LEU A 123 4.22 9.09 -7.74
CA LEU A 123 3.54 8.06 -6.97
C LEU A 123 3.62 6.75 -7.76
N GLN A 124 3.94 5.65 -7.08
CA GLN A 124 3.85 4.31 -7.64
C GLN A 124 2.52 3.69 -7.22
N ILE A 125 1.70 3.32 -8.20
CA ILE A 125 0.40 2.65 -7.96
C ILE A 125 0.47 1.27 -8.58
N THR A 126 0.15 0.24 -7.81
CA THR A 126 0.01 -1.14 -8.29
C THR A 126 -1.42 -1.60 -8.09
N GLY A 127 -2.01 -2.25 -9.08
CA GLY A 127 -3.35 -2.80 -8.93
C GLY A 127 -3.85 -3.55 -10.15
N VAL A 128 -5.15 -3.84 -10.16
CA VAL A 128 -5.79 -4.60 -11.25
C VAL A 128 -5.50 -3.93 -12.59
N TYR A 129 -5.00 -4.72 -13.53
CA TYR A 129 -4.67 -4.22 -14.85
C TYR A 129 -5.94 -3.80 -15.61
N THR A 130 -5.99 -2.53 -16.03
CA THR A 130 -6.98 -2.01 -16.96
C THR A 130 -6.31 -1.11 -17.98
N THR A 131 -6.76 -1.17 -19.22
CA THR A 131 -6.14 -0.41 -20.33
C THR A 131 -6.40 1.09 -20.24
N ASP A 132 -7.37 1.51 -19.43
CA ASP A 132 -7.84 2.88 -19.27
C ASP A 132 -7.43 3.50 -17.92
N PHE A 133 -6.60 2.82 -17.13
CA PHE A 133 -6.17 3.31 -15.82
C PHE A 133 -5.62 4.73 -15.89
N CYS A 134 -4.66 4.98 -16.78
CA CYS A 134 -4.04 6.30 -16.88
C CYS A 134 -5.02 7.38 -17.36
N ASP A 135 -5.93 7.04 -18.26
CA ASP A 135 -6.98 7.97 -18.72
C ASP A 135 -7.93 8.32 -17.56
N SER A 136 -8.19 7.38 -16.65
CA SER A 136 -9.08 7.58 -15.50
C SER A 136 -8.51 8.48 -14.40
N VAL A 137 -7.18 8.61 -14.32
CA VAL A 137 -6.50 9.40 -13.28
C VAL A 137 -5.93 10.72 -13.79
N THR A 138 -5.69 10.84 -15.10
CA THR A 138 -5.15 12.07 -15.68
C THR A 138 -6.11 13.23 -15.46
N ASP A 139 -5.56 14.40 -15.14
CA ASP A 139 -6.30 15.64 -14.83
C ASP A 139 -7.23 15.57 -13.60
N LYS A 140 -7.16 14.52 -12.78
CA LYS A 140 -7.83 14.53 -11.46
C LYS A 140 -7.28 15.63 -10.57
N GLU A 141 -8.19 16.35 -9.93
CA GLU A 141 -7.90 17.40 -8.96
C GLU A 141 -8.33 16.96 -7.57
N LEU A 142 -7.35 16.80 -6.68
CA LEU A 142 -7.58 16.47 -5.28
C LEU A 142 -7.29 17.68 -4.40
N LYS A 143 -7.68 17.58 -3.13
CA LYS A 143 -7.44 18.64 -2.15
C LYS A 143 -5.93 18.83 -1.94
N GLY A 144 -5.35 19.80 -2.63
CA GLY A 144 -3.95 20.19 -2.45
C GLY A 144 -2.97 19.54 -3.41
N PHE A 145 -3.40 18.82 -4.46
CA PHE A 145 -2.57 18.43 -5.60
C PHE A 145 -3.44 18.04 -6.81
N SER A 146 -2.80 17.92 -7.98
CA SER A 146 -3.45 17.38 -9.19
C SER A 146 -2.51 16.45 -9.92
N VAL A 147 -3.10 15.49 -10.63
CA VAL A 147 -2.36 14.57 -11.50
C VAL A 147 -1.95 15.31 -12.78
N LYS A 148 -0.68 15.21 -13.14
CA LYS A 148 -0.09 15.81 -14.35
C LYS A 148 0.25 14.82 -15.44
N GLY A 149 0.41 13.56 -15.07
CA GLY A 149 0.69 12.50 -16.01
C GLY A 149 0.55 11.16 -15.35
N CYS A 150 0.37 10.14 -16.18
CA CYS A 150 0.39 8.76 -15.79
C CYS A 150 1.08 7.95 -16.89
N LYS A 151 1.88 6.98 -16.48
CA LYS A 151 2.43 5.96 -17.38
C LYS A 151 2.26 4.58 -16.78
N GLU A 152 1.93 3.60 -17.62
CA GLU A 152 2.11 2.19 -17.29
C GLU A 152 3.61 1.89 -17.29
N GLU A 153 4.12 1.42 -16.16
CA GLU A 153 5.54 1.05 -16.03
C GLU A 153 5.74 -0.43 -16.36
N LYS A 154 4.87 -1.29 -15.84
CA LYS A 154 4.99 -2.75 -16.00
C LYS A 154 3.64 -3.43 -15.83
N VAL A 155 3.30 -4.35 -16.74
CA VAL A 155 2.30 -5.39 -16.50
C VAL A 155 3.04 -6.62 -15.96
N HIS A 156 2.60 -7.12 -14.80
CA HIS A 156 3.28 -8.24 -14.14
C HIS A 156 2.85 -9.58 -14.74
N GLU A 157 3.83 -10.47 -14.94
CA GLU A 157 3.57 -11.83 -15.41
C GLU A 157 2.96 -12.70 -14.30
N GLN A 158 3.41 -12.49 -13.05
CA GLN A 158 2.85 -13.13 -11.87
C GLN A 158 1.41 -12.64 -11.63
N LYS A 159 0.52 -13.59 -11.33
CA LYS A 159 -0.88 -13.30 -10.98
C LYS A 159 -1.10 -13.53 -9.50
N VAL A 160 -1.85 -12.63 -8.87
CA VAL A 160 -2.28 -12.78 -7.46
C VAL A 160 -3.76 -13.14 -7.45
N ASP A 161 -4.11 -14.28 -6.85
CA ASP A 161 -5.49 -14.85 -6.90
C ASP A 161 -6.07 -14.89 -8.33
N GLY A 162 -5.24 -15.22 -9.33
CA GLY A 162 -5.65 -15.27 -10.75
C GLY A 162 -5.84 -13.90 -11.43
N THR A 163 -5.60 -12.80 -10.72
CA THR A 163 -5.73 -11.43 -11.22
C THR A 163 -4.40 -10.94 -11.81
N THR A 164 -4.44 -10.37 -13.02
CA THR A 164 -3.30 -9.68 -13.61
C THR A 164 -3.18 -8.29 -12.99
N LEU A 165 -2.01 -7.97 -12.47
CA LEU A 165 -1.71 -6.68 -11.88
C LEU A 165 -0.74 -5.89 -12.76
N ALA A 166 -0.82 -4.57 -12.69
CA ALA A 166 0.11 -3.65 -13.33
C ALA A 166 0.55 -2.56 -12.36
N THR A 167 1.75 -2.03 -12.57
CA THR A 167 2.30 -0.90 -11.86
C THR A 167 2.36 0.30 -12.79
N TYR A 168 1.88 1.43 -12.28
CA TYR A 168 1.81 2.71 -12.95
C TYR A 168 2.58 3.75 -12.15
N ILE A 169 3.19 4.71 -12.85
CA ILE A 169 3.77 5.90 -12.24
C ILE A 169 2.87 7.09 -12.53
N VAL A 170 2.41 7.74 -11.47
CA VAL A 170 1.56 8.93 -11.53
C VAL A 170 2.37 10.13 -11.09
N THR A 171 2.50 11.12 -11.97
CA THR A 171 3.17 12.38 -11.67
C THR A 171 2.15 13.38 -11.15
N ILE A 172 2.44 14.03 -10.03
CA ILE A 172 1.56 15.05 -9.43
C ILE A 172 2.20 16.44 -9.40
N THR A 173 1.40 17.48 -9.15
CA THR A 173 1.89 18.88 -9.10
C THR A 173 2.83 19.17 -7.94
N ASN A 174 2.63 18.51 -6.81
CA ASN A 174 3.29 18.82 -5.54
C ASN A 174 4.22 17.69 -5.12
N PHE A 175 4.93 17.87 -4.01
CA PHE A 175 5.73 16.80 -3.42
C PHE A 175 4.86 15.57 -3.13
N ALA A 176 5.27 14.41 -3.63
CA ALA A 176 4.69 13.12 -3.38
C ALA A 176 4.87 12.74 -1.92
N SER A 177 3.84 12.12 -1.34
CA SER A 177 3.87 11.51 -0.03
C SER A 177 2.92 10.32 -0.02
N ASN A 178 3.10 9.41 0.92
CA ASN A 178 2.25 8.23 1.03
C ASN A 178 0.81 8.61 1.38
N GLU A 179 0.60 9.70 2.11
CA GLU A 179 -0.72 10.27 2.38
C GLU A 179 -1.39 10.72 1.08
N LYS A 180 -0.67 11.35 0.15
CA LYS A 180 -1.24 11.74 -1.15
C LYS A 180 -1.51 10.56 -2.05
N ALA A 181 -0.66 9.53 -1.99
CA ALA A 181 -0.94 8.26 -2.65
C ALA A 181 -2.27 7.69 -2.12
N TYR A 182 -2.43 7.65 -0.79
CA TYR A 182 -3.64 7.20 -0.15
C TYR A 182 -4.88 8.03 -0.55
N GLU A 183 -4.80 9.37 -0.52
CA GLU A 183 -5.91 10.25 -0.92
C GLU A 183 -6.36 10.02 -2.38
N LEU A 184 -5.40 9.85 -3.30
CA LEU A 184 -5.71 9.52 -4.70
C LEU A 184 -6.40 8.17 -4.80
N LEU A 185 -5.92 7.18 -4.04
CA LEU A 185 -6.45 5.83 -4.06
C LEU A 185 -7.84 5.71 -3.44
N GLU A 186 -8.17 6.52 -2.42
CA GLU A 186 -9.54 6.59 -1.90
C GLU A 186 -10.52 7.04 -2.99
N GLU A 187 -10.19 8.10 -3.73
CA GLU A 187 -11.06 8.60 -4.81
C GLU A 187 -11.19 7.59 -5.97
N MET A 188 -10.15 6.80 -6.23
CA MET A 188 -10.16 5.79 -7.30
C MET A 188 -10.90 4.51 -6.93
N GLN A 189 -11.11 4.26 -5.64
CA GLN A 189 -11.65 3.01 -5.12
C GLN A 189 -13.10 3.13 -4.62
N GLU A 190 -13.74 4.29 -4.82
CA GLU A 190 -15.16 4.49 -4.48
C GLU A 190 -16.04 3.34 -5.02
N ASP A 191 -16.92 2.84 -4.15
CA ASP A 191 -17.86 1.73 -4.39
C ASP A 191 -17.25 0.34 -4.67
N SER A 192 -15.93 0.15 -4.46
CA SER A 192 -15.31 -1.16 -4.60
C SER A 192 -15.42 -1.99 -3.33
N THR A 193 -16.04 -3.17 -3.42
CA THR A 193 -16.05 -4.16 -2.33
C THR A 193 -14.68 -4.82 -2.11
N PHE A 194 -13.74 -4.63 -3.03
CA PHE A 194 -12.41 -5.23 -3.01
C PHE A 194 -11.31 -4.25 -3.37
N CYS A 195 -10.08 -4.51 -2.91
CA CYS A 195 -8.94 -3.66 -3.26
C CYS A 195 -8.40 -3.86 -4.64
N LYS A 196 -8.63 -2.82 -5.43
CA LYS A 196 -8.16 -2.71 -6.80
C LYS A 196 -6.73 -2.22 -6.80
N TYR A 197 -6.39 -1.29 -5.93
CA TYR A 197 -5.14 -0.56 -6.02
C TYR A 197 -4.47 -0.40 -4.66
N ASN A 198 -3.15 -0.40 -4.68
CA ASN A 198 -2.25 -0.02 -3.59
C ASN A 198 -1.25 0.99 -4.15
N GLY A 199 -0.68 1.85 -3.30
CA GLY A 199 0.30 2.80 -3.79
C GLY A 199 0.93 3.66 -2.72
N HIS A 200 2.03 4.26 -3.11
CA HIS A 200 2.97 4.97 -2.25
C HIS A 200 3.79 5.97 -3.06
N SER A 201 4.48 6.86 -2.37
CA SER A 201 5.40 7.83 -2.96
C SER A 201 6.68 7.17 -3.41
N LEU A 202 7.18 7.55 -4.58
CA LEU A 202 8.55 7.22 -5.00
C LEU A 202 9.59 8.19 -4.43
N GLY A 203 9.13 9.33 -3.93
CA GLY A 203 9.95 10.40 -3.36
C GLY A 203 9.96 10.41 -1.84
N TYR A 204 11.05 10.96 -1.28
CA TYR A 204 11.33 11.05 0.15
C TYR A 204 10.28 11.81 0.96
N THR A 205 9.84 11.24 2.09
CA THR A 205 9.28 12.01 3.21
C THR A 205 9.98 11.59 4.51
N ALA A 206 10.82 12.48 5.05
CA ALA A 206 11.28 12.45 6.44
C ALA A 206 10.15 12.86 7.39
#